data_AF-A0A3D0HGA0-F1
#
_entry.id   AF-A0A3D0HGA0-F1
#
_cell.length_a   1.000
_cell.length_b   1.000
_cell.length_c   1.000
_cell.angle_alpha   90.00
_cell.angle_beta   90.00
_cell.angle_gamma   90.00
#
_symmetry.space_group_name_H-M   'P 1'
#
loop_
_entity.id
_entity.type
_entity.pdbx_description
1 polymer ?
#
loop_
_entity_poly.entity_id
_entity_poly.type
_entity_poly.pdbx_seq_one_letter_code
_entity_poly.pdbx_strand_id
1 'polypeptide(L)'
;YWANRTLAFRLTVWSVVRAVQYFIADAWRAVRNVGNARAAWMLHIPALFAIVFIVNNLAGMSMVEYLIGGVFGSHSLNMMRSFAEHKTLDNESTRTAMIDAGRLMGLLMLNNNLHIAHHDEPSAPWYEVPEVAKRTGAYERAEKIDSLYKGGYLELIRRFTFKPYDQPVYSKSV
;
A
#
# COMPACT_ATOMS: atom_id res chain seq x y z
N TYR A 1 -18.15 -6.97 -2.28
CA TYR A 1 -17.76 -5.76 -1.52
C TYR A 1 -17.18 -6.08 -0.14
N TRP A 2 -17.75 -7.01 0.64
CA TRP A 2 -17.27 -7.33 1.99
C TRP A 2 -15.87 -7.98 2.04
N ALA A 3 -15.58 -8.94 1.15
CA ALA A 3 -14.30 -9.67 1.16
C ALA A 3 -13.07 -8.76 1.04
N ASN A 4 -13.10 -7.71 0.19
CA ASN A 4 -12.02 -6.73 0.04
C ASN A 4 -11.68 -5.94 1.34
N ARG A 5 -12.56 -6.01 2.34
CA ARG A 5 -12.36 -5.36 3.63
C ARG A 5 -11.68 -6.26 4.66
N THR A 6 -11.48 -7.54 4.32
CA THR A 6 -10.63 -8.44 5.08
C THR A 6 -9.21 -8.36 4.55
N LEU A 7 -8.24 -8.39 5.47
CA LEU A 7 -6.83 -8.30 5.11
C LEU A 7 -6.40 -9.51 4.27
N ALA A 8 -6.87 -10.72 4.60
CA ALA A 8 -6.51 -11.94 3.86
C ALA A 8 -6.86 -11.85 2.38
N PHE A 9 -8.10 -11.48 2.06
CA PHE A 9 -8.54 -11.37 0.67
C PHE A 9 -7.86 -10.20 -0.05
N ARG A 10 -7.63 -9.07 0.64
CA ARG A 10 -6.99 -7.91 0.04
C ARG A 10 -5.54 -8.19 -0.37
N LEU A 11 -4.79 -8.85 0.53
CA LEU A 11 -3.37 -9.18 0.30
C LEU A 11 -3.18 -10.30 -0.71
N THR A 12 -4.15 -11.20 -0.89
CA THR A 12 -4.02 -12.36 -1.78
C THR A 12 -4.77 -12.15 -3.10
N VAL A 13 -6.07 -12.43 -3.10
CA VAL A 13 -6.91 -12.49 -4.30
C VAL A 13 -7.08 -11.11 -4.92
N TRP A 14 -7.43 -10.10 -4.12
CA TRP A 14 -7.72 -8.78 -4.65
C TRP A 14 -6.50 -8.09 -5.25
N SER A 15 -5.34 -8.27 -4.63
CA SER A 15 -4.06 -7.75 -5.11
C SER A 15 -3.76 -8.23 -6.54
N VAL A 16 -3.88 -9.54 -6.78
CA VAL A 16 -3.69 -10.14 -8.11
C VAL A 16 -4.77 -9.67 -9.09
N VAL A 17 -6.04 -9.71 -8.68
CA VAL A 17 -7.17 -9.31 -9.53
C VAL A 17 -7.03 -7.86 -9.98
N ARG A 18 -6.70 -6.93 -9.08
CA ARG A 18 -6.52 -5.53 -9.44
C ARG A 18 -5.33 -5.33 -10.36
N ALA A 19 -4.19 -5.97 -10.10
CA ALA A 19 -3.00 -5.86 -10.95
C ALA A 19 -3.33 -6.29 -12.38
N VAL A 20 -4.01 -7.43 -12.56
CA VAL A 20 -4.43 -7.94 -13.88
C VAL A 20 -5.46 -7.02 -14.53
N GLN A 21 -6.47 -6.55 -13.78
CA GLN A 21 -7.48 -5.63 -14.31
C GLN A 21 -6.86 -4.32 -14.80
N TYR A 22 -5.94 -3.73 -14.02
CA TYR A 22 -5.24 -2.51 -14.41
C TYR A 22 -4.36 -2.71 -15.64
N PHE A 23 -3.61 -3.81 -15.69
CA PHE A 23 -2.77 -4.14 -16.84
C PHE A 23 -3.61 -4.28 -18.12
N ILE A 24 -4.71 -5.04 -18.07
CA ILE A 24 -5.62 -5.23 -19.21
C ILE A 24 -6.26 -3.90 -19.63
N ALA A 25 -6.76 -3.12 -18.67
CA ALA A 25 -7.39 -1.83 -18.97
C ALA A 25 -6.41 -0.86 -19.64
N ASP A 26 -5.16 -0.81 -19.15
CA ASP A 26 -4.14 0.08 -19.72
C ASP A 26 -3.64 -0.42 -21.08
N ALA A 27 -3.49 -1.73 -21.27
CA ALA A 27 -3.19 -2.32 -22.58
C ALA A 27 -4.27 -1.96 -23.61
N TRP A 28 -5.55 -2.04 -23.22
CA TRP A 28 -6.66 -1.63 -24.08
C TRP A 28 -6.62 -0.13 -24.42
N ARG A 29 -6.22 0.73 -23.49
CA ARG A 29 -6.00 2.16 -23.76
C ARG A 29 -4.89 2.36 -24.79
N ALA A 30 -3.80 1.60 -24.72
CA ALA A 30 -2.72 1.66 -25.68
C ALA A 30 -3.17 1.19 -27.08
N VAL A 31 -3.89 0.07 -27.16
CA VAL A 31 -4.46 -0.42 -28.43
C VAL A 31 -5.35 0.66 -29.07
N ARG A 32 -6.23 1.28 -28.26
CA ARG A 32 -7.14 2.36 -28.69
C ARG A 32 -6.48 3.74 -28.85
N ASN A 33 -5.18 3.86 -28.60
CA ASN A 33 -4.44 5.12 -28.63
C ASN A 33 -5.04 6.24 -27.76
N VAL A 34 -5.52 5.89 -26.56
CA VAL A 34 -6.09 6.88 -25.65
C VAL A 34 -4.96 7.69 -25.00
N GLY A 35 -4.86 8.96 -25.37
CA GLY A 35 -3.86 9.88 -24.83
C GLY A 35 -2.43 9.41 -25.11
N ASN A 36 -1.59 9.37 -24.08
CA ASN A 36 -0.18 8.98 -24.16
C ASN A 36 0.06 7.47 -23.97
N ALA A 37 -0.98 6.63 -23.94
CA ALA A 37 -0.86 5.22 -23.59
C ALA A 37 0.11 4.45 -24.51
N ARG A 38 0.10 4.68 -25.84
CA ARG A 38 1.04 4.00 -26.74
C ARG A 38 2.51 4.34 -26.44
N ALA A 39 2.80 5.61 -26.16
CA ALA A 39 4.15 6.05 -25.83
C ALA A 39 4.63 5.40 -24.52
N ALA A 40 3.76 5.32 -23.51
CA ALA A 40 4.06 4.62 -22.27
C ALA A 40 4.36 3.12 -22.53
N TRP A 41 3.59 2.46 -23.39
CA TRP A 41 3.81 1.06 -23.75
C TRP A 41 5.07 0.80 -24.57
N MET A 42 5.49 1.75 -25.43
CA MET A 42 6.78 1.68 -26.13
C MET A 42 7.98 1.69 -25.18
N LEU A 43 7.84 2.29 -23.99
CA LEU A 43 8.86 2.24 -22.93
C LEU A 43 8.68 1.03 -22.02
N HIS A 44 7.44 0.66 -21.73
CA HIS A 44 7.11 -0.43 -20.83
C HIS A 44 7.58 -1.80 -21.35
N ILE A 45 7.37 -2.08 -22.64
CA ILE A 45 7.76 -3.37 -23.25
C ILE A 45 9.29 -3.62 -23.15
N PRO A 46 10.17 -2.69 -23.58
CA PRO A 46 11.61 -2.83 -23.37
C PRO A 46 12.02 -2.97 -21.89
N ALA A 47 11.38 -2.21 -21.00
CA ALA A 47 11.65 -2.32 -19.56
C ALA A 47 11.28 -3.71 -19.03
N LEU A 48 10.16 -4.31 -19.48
CA LEU A 48 9.80 -5.68 -19.13
C LEU A 48 10.86 -6.69 -19.60
N PHE A 49 11.34 -6.57 -20.85
CA PHE A 49 12.41 -7.43 -21.35
C PHE A 49 13.70 -7.27 -20.52
N ALA A 50 14.08 -6.04 -20.17
CA ALA A 50 15.24 -5.79 -19.34
C ALA A 50 15.12 -6.44 -17.95
N ILE A 51 13.96 -6.32 -17.29
CA ILE A 51 13.72 -6.95 -15.98
C ILE A 51 13.77 -8.48 -16.10
N VAL A 52 13.11 -9.07 -17.12
CA VAL A 52 13.15 -10.51 -17.35
C VAL A 52 14.58 -11.00 -17.60
N PHE A 53 15.37 -10.24 -18.37
CA PHE A 53 16.76 -10.56 -18.62
C PHE A 53 17.61 -10.51 -17.35
N ILE A 54 17.49 -9.43 -16.57
CA ILE A 54 18.23 -9.25 -15.30
C ILE A 54 17.90 -10.39 -14.34
N VAL A 55 16.63 -10.69 -14.12
CA VAL A 55 16.20 -11.74 -13.19
C VAL A 55 16.76 -13.10 -13.61
N ASN A 56 16.55 -13.49 -14.87
CA ASN A 56 16.92 -14.83 -15.33
C ASN A 56 18.42 -15.03 -15.54
N ASN A 57 19.18 -13.98 -15.90
CA ASN A 57 20.57 -14.13 -16.35
C ASN A 57 21.60 -13.48 -15.40
N LEU A 58 21.22 -12.47 -14.62
CA LEU A 58 22.16 -11.71 -13.79
C LEU A 58 21.93 -11.90 -12.29
N ALA A 59 20.67 -11.99 -11.86
CA ALA A 59 20.32 -12.10 -10.45
C ALA A 59 20.45 -13.52 -9.89
N GLY A 60 20.59 -14.53 -10.76
CA GLY A 60 20.63 -15.94 -10.34
C GLY A 60 19.34 -16.43 -9.67
N MET A 61 18.22 -15.76 -9.95
CA MET A 61 16.90 -16.08 -9.39
C MET A 61 16.00 -16.64 -10.49
N SER A 62 15.16 -17.61 -10.13
CA SER A 62 14.07 -18.02 -11.03
C SER A 62 12.99 -16.94 -11.12
N MET A 63 12.27 -16.93 -12.24
CA MET A 63 11.13 -16.03 -12.41
C MET A 63 10.03 -16.26 -11.35
N VAL A 64 9.87 -17.50 -10.87
CA VAL A 64 8.89 -17.85 -9.83
C VAL A 64 9.26 -17.18 -8.51
N GLU A 65 10.53 -17.24 -8.09
CA GLU A 65 11.00 -16.59 -6.87
C GLU A 65 10.84 -15.07 -6.95
N TYR A 66 11.16 -14.48 -8.11
CA TYR A 66 10.96 -13.05 -8.33
C TYR A 66 9.49 -12.63 -8.26
N LEU A 67 8.59 -13.40 -8.89
CA LEU A 67 7.16 -13.09 -8.90
C LEU A 67 6.52 -13.24 -7.51
N ILE A 68 6.86 -14.31 -6.77
CA ILE A 68 6.28 -14.54 -5.44
C ILE A 68 6.89 -13.62 -4.38
N GLY A 69 8.22 -13.57 -4.29
CA GLY A 69 8.91 -12.80 -3.27
C GLY A 69 8.98 -11.32 -3.60
N GLY A 70 9.52 -11.01 -4.77
CA GLY A 70 9.75 -9.64 -5.22
C GLY A 70 8.45 -8.91 -5.53
N VAL A 71 7.68 -9.40 -6.49
CA VAL A 71 6.48 -8.71 -6.98
C VAL A 71 5.33 -8.85 -5.99
N PHE A 72 4.88 -10.06 -5.69
CA PHE A 72 3.72 -10.29 -4.84
C PHE A 72 4.00 -9.90 -3.38
N GLY A 73 5.17 -10.21 -2.84
CA GLY A 73 5.56 -9.83 -1.48
C GLY A 73 5.61 -8.31 -1.28
N SER A 74 6.34 -7.57 -2.13
CA SER A 74 6.40 -6.11 -2.02
C SER A 74 5.03 -5.45 -2.24
N HIS A 75 4.23 -5.96 -3.18
CA HIS A 75 2.91 -5.44 -3.46
C HIS A 75 1.94 -5.70 -2.29
N SER A 76 2.00 -6.87 -1.67
CA SER A 76 1.23 -7.21 -0.45
C SER A 76 1.58 -6.27 0.70
N LEU A 77 2.87 -6.01 0.93
CA LEU A 77 3.30 -5.05 1.96
C LEU A 77 2.75 -3.64 1.72
N ASN A 78 2.80 -3.15 0.47
CA ASN A 78 2.19 -1.87 0.10
C ASN A 78 0.67 -1.86 0.32
N MET A 79 -0.01 -2.95 0.00
CA MET A 79 -1.46 -3.08 0.23
C MET A 79 -1.81 -3.06 1.71
N MET A 80 -0.98 -3.64 2.57
CA MET A 80 -1.17 -3.63 4.02
C MET A 80 -1.13 -2.20 4.60
N ARG A 81 -0.27 -1.32 4.06
CA ARG A 81 -0.26 0.10 4.43
C ARG A 81 -1.56 0.80 4.04
N SER A 82 -1.94 0.69 2.76
CA SER A 82 -3.17 1.29 2.23
C SER A 82 -4.47 0.73 2.84
N PHE A 83 -4.39 -0.42 3.51
CA PHE A 83 -5.51 -1.03 4.21
C PHE A 83 -5.85 -0.27 5.49
N ALA A 84 -4.85 0.10 6.28
CA ALA A 84 -5.04 0.84 7.51
C ALA A 84 -5.47 2.30 7.24
N GLU A 85 -5.04 2.88 6.12
CA GLU A 85 -5.31 4.26 5.68
C GLU A 85 -6.75 4.51 5.16
N HIS A 86 -7.66 3.53 5.18
CA HIS A 86 -9.04 3.68 4.71
C HIS A 86 -10.05 3.41 5.84
N LYS A 87 -10.03 4.22 6.90
CA LYS A 87 -11.19 4.36 7.80
C LYS A 87 -12.23 5.26 7.12
N THR A 88 -13.47 4.80 7.03
CA THR A 88 -14.60 5.58 6.50
C THR A 88 -15.17 6.42 7.64
N LEU A 89 -14.41 7.42 8.07
CA LEU A 89 -14.89 8.41 9.05
C LEU A 89 -15.19 9.74 8.35
N ASP A 90 -16.20 10.44 8.87
CA ASP A 90 -16.78 11.66 8.29
C ASP A 90 -15.77 12.83 8.22
N ASN A 91 -14.73 12.84 9.06
CA ASN A 91 -13.70 13.89 9.07
C ASN A 91 -12.43 13.45 8.31
N GLU A 92 -11.93 14.32 7.42
CA GLU A 92 -10.74 14.04 6.58
C GLU A 92 -9.47 13.75 7.42
N SER A 93 -9.32 14.39 8.57
CA SER A 93 -8.17 14.22 9.48
C SER A 93 -8.13 12.87 10.21
N THR A 94 -9.22 12.10 10.19
CA THR A 94 -9.36 10.81 10.91
C THR A 94 -9.19 9.58 10.02
N ARG A 95 -8.94 9.78 8.72
CA ARG A 95 -8.89 8.69 7.73
C ARG A 95 -7.56 7.95 7.72
N THR A 96 -6.50 8.59 8.22
CA THR A 96 -5.14 8.07 8.15
C THR A 96 -4.75 7.37 9.45
N ALA A 97 -4.57 6.05 9.38
CA ALA A 97 -3.98 5.28 10.45
C ALA A 97 -2.46 5.49 10.53
N MET A 98 -1.96 5.45 11.75
CA MET A 98 -0.54 5.43 12.08
C MET A 98 -0.22 4.08 12.70
N ILE A 99 0.81 3.41 12.19
CA ILE A 99 1.19 2.07 12.65
C ILE A 99 2.57 2.16 13.27
N ASP A 100 2.68 1.91 14.56
CA ASP A 100 3.99 1.78 15.21
C ASP A 100 4.53 0.36 14.97
N ALA A 101 5.29 0.21 13.88
CA ALA A 101 5.69 -1.08 13.36
C ALA A 101 7.06 -1.57 13.88
N GLY A 102 7.70 -0.81 14.78
CA GLY A 102 9.07 -1.07 15.22
C GLY A 102 10.12 -0.91 14.10
N ARG A 103 11.39 -1.22 14.41
CA ARG A 103 12.53 -0.89 13.53
C ARG A 103 12.54 -1.67 12.21
N LEU A 104 12.24 -2.96 12.24
CA LEU A 104 12.32 -3.82 11.04
C LEU A 104 11.24 -3.44 10.01
N MET A 105 9.97 -3.43 10.43
CA MET A 105 8.89 -3.06 9.53
C MET A 105 8.90 -1.56 9.21
N GLY A 106 9.35 -0.72 10.14
CA GLY A 106 9.63 0.69 9.85
C GLY A 106 10.62 0.84 8.69
N LEU A 107 11.75 0.12 8.69
CA LEU A 107 12.69 0.14 7.58
C LEU A 107 12.07 -0.39 6.28
N LEU A 108 11.38 -1.54 6.31
CA LEU A 108 10.76 -2.12 5.10
C LEU A 108 9.70 -1.19 4.50
N MET A 109 9.00 -0.42 5.33
CA MET A 109 8.00 0.55 4.89
C MET A 109 8.59 1.95 4.67
N LEU A 110 9.91 2.12 4.84
CA LEU A 110 10.60 3.40 4.79
C LEU A 110 9.94 4.45 5.70
N ASN A 111 9.56 4.03 6.91
CA ASN A 111 8.81 4.77 7.92
C ASN A 111 7.51 5.42 7.44
N ASN A 112 7.03 5.11 6.22
CA ASN A 112 5.77 5.64 5.68
C ASN A 112 4.53 5.10 6.41
N ASN A 113 4.72 4.08 7.25
CA ASN A 113 3.72 3.61 8.21
C ASN A 113 3.36 4.67 9.27
N LEU A 114 4.22 5.68 9.47
CA LEU A 114 3.94 6.87 10.27
C LEU A 114 3.26 7.93 9.39
N HIS A 115 2.16 7.56 8.74
CA HIS A 115 1.62 8.31 7.60
C HIS A 115 1.14 9.73 7.98
N ILE A 116 0.70 9.93 9.23
CA ILE A 116 0.38 11.26 9.77
C ILE A 116 1.60 12.18 9.74
N ALA A 117 2.77 11.69 10.19
CA ALA A 117 4.01 12.46 10.17
C ALA A 117 4.50 12.73 8.74
N HIS A 118 4.31 11.77 7.83
CA HIS A 118 4.60 11.99 6.42
C HIS A 118 3.71 13.08 5.80
N HIS A 119 2.43 13.16 6.18
CA HIS A 119 1.55 14.23 5.72
C HIS A 119 1.88 15.60 6.32
N ASP A 120 2.37 15.64 7.56
CA ASP A 120 2.84 16.89 8.18
C ASP A 120 4.04 17.46 7.39
N GLU A 121 4.97 16.60 6.97
CA GLU A 121 6.17 17.00 6.22
C GLU A 121 6.47 16.03 5.06
N PRO A 122 5.77 16.18 3.91
CA PRO A 122 5.88 15.22 2.78
C PRO A 122 7.26 15.18 2.13
N SER A 123 8.02 16.27 2.24
CA SER A 123 9.36 16.40 1.67
C SER A 123 10.46 15.81 2.58
N ALA A 124 10.12 15.39 3.81
CA ALA A 124 11.11 14.84 4.72
C ALA A 124 11.66 13.50 4.19
N PRO A 125 12.98 13.27 4.25
CA PRO A 125 13.56 11.97 3.93
C PRO A 125 12.97 10.88 4.83
N TRP A 126 12.79 9.68 4.28
CA TRP A 126 12.14 8.56 4.96
C TRP A 126 12.74 8.22 6.32
N TYR A 127 14.05 8.42 6.51
CA TYR A 127 14.75 8.13 7.76
C TYR A 127 14.50 9.19 8.85
N GLU A 128 14.03 10.39 8.50
CA GLU A 128 13.70 11.48 9.44
C GLU A 128 12.24 11.46 9.89
N VAL A 129 11.36 10.73 9.19
CA VAL A 129 9.93 10.63 9.52
C VAL A 129 9.67 10.25 10.99
N PRO A 130 10.44 9.35 11.64
CA PRO A 130 10.28 9.10 13.07
C PRO A 130 10.56 10.31 13.96
N GLU A 131 11.47 11.19 13.56
CA GLU A 131 11.76 12.44 14.28
C GLU A 131 10.68 13.49 14.02
N VAL A 132 10.20 13.58 12.77
CA VAL A 132 9.00 14.37 12.40
C VAL A 132 7.85 13.99 13.33
N ALA A 133 7.57 12.69 13.46
CA ALA A 133 6.49 12.18 14.29
C ALA A 133 6.60 12.61 15.76
N LYS A 134 7.82 12.69 16.30
CA LYS A 134 8.06 13.17 17.67
C LYS A 134 7.87 14.68 17.78
N ARG A 135 8.43 15.47 16.88
CA ARG A 135 8.37 16.95 16.96
C ARG A 135 6.97 17.50 16.70
N THR A 136 6.17 16.85 15.86
CA THR A 136 4.79 17.29 15.60
C THR A 136 3.82 16.73 16.64
N GLY A 137 4.22 15.73 17.42
CA GLY A 137 3.32 15.00 18.33
C GLY A 137 2.33 14.10 17.58
N ALA A 138 2.78 13.48 16.49
CA ALA A 138 1.93 12.66 15.62
C ALA A 138 1.35 11.44 16.35
N TYR A 139 2.10 10.84 17.27
CA TYR A 139 1.64 9.71 18.08
C TYR A 139 0.45 10.10 18.96
N GLU A 140 0.55 11.23 19.66
CA GLU A 140 -0.50 11.74 20.53
C GLU A 140 -1.75 12.12 19.73
N ARG A 141 -1.56 12.72 18.54
CA ARG A 141 -2.68 13.03 17.64
C ARG A 141 -3.36 11.77 17.15
N ALA A 142 -2.61 10.75 16.72
CA ALA A 142 -3.13 9.47 16.27
C ALA A 142 -3.90 8.73 17.36
N GLU A 143 -3.40 8.77 18.60
CA GLU A 143 -4.06 8.15 19.75
C GLU A 143 -5.38 8.84 20.09
N LYS A 144 -5.43 10.19 20.05
CA LYS A 144 -6.66 10.97 20.30
C LYS A 144 -7.80 10.63 19.35
N ILE A 145 -7.49 10.15 18.15
CA ILE A 145 -8.47 9.84 17.11
C ILE A 145 -8.67 8.33 16.89
N ASP A 146 -8.14 7.48 17.78
CA ASP A 146 -8.20 6.01 17.67
C ASP A 146 -7.68 5.51 16.30
N SER A 147 -6.58 6.10 15.82
CA SER A 147 -5.93 5.70 14.56
C SER A 147 -4.51 5.16 14.75
N LEU A 148 -4.05 5.05 16.00
CA LEU A 148 -2.73 4.52 16.35
C LEU A 148 -2.76 3.01 16.63
N TYR A 149 -2.02 2.24 15.85
CA TYR A 149 -1.80 0.80 16.06
C TYR A 149 -0.43 0.56 16.70
N LYS A 150 -0.41 0.43 18.03
CA LYS A 150 0.83 0.27 18.83
C LYS A 150 1.44 -1.13 18.71
N GLY A 151 0.65 -2.15 18.35
CA GLY A 151 1.12 -3.52 18.12
C GLY A 151 1.62 -3.77 16.70
N GLY A 152 1.80 -2.71 15.91
CA GLY A 152 2.32 -2.76 14.55
C GLY A 152 1.41 -3.51 13.56
N TYR A 153 2.00 -4.04 12.50
CA TYR A 153 1.25 -4.80 11.49
C TYR A 153 0.67 -6.11 12.00
N LEU A 154 1.26 -6.70 13.05
CA LEU A 154 0.73 -7.93 13.65
C LEU A 154 -0.63 -7.71 14.32
N GLU A 155 -0.83 -6.53 14.91
CA GLU A 155 -2.12 -6.10 15.44
C GLU A 155 -3.18 -6.04 14.34
N LEU A 156 -2.85 -5.44 13.19
CA LEU A 156 -3.75 -5.37 12.03
C LEU A 156 -4.09 -6.76 11.49
N ILE A 157 -3.09 -7.64 11.36
CA ILE A 157 -3.29 -9.04 10.95
C ILE A 157 -4.28 -9.71 11.91
N ARG A 158 -3.97 -9.74 13.20
CA ARG A 158 -4.83 -10.42 14.19
C ARG A 158 -6.25 -9.89 14.22
N ARG A 159 -6.44 -8.58 14.09
CA ARG A 159 -7.76 -7.95 14.15
C ARG A 159 -8.56 -8.17 12.86
N PHE A 160 -7.90 -8.17 11.69
CA PHE A 160 -8.59 -7.98 10.40
C PHE A 160 -8.29 -9.02 9.33
N THR A 161 -7.57 -10.12 9.62
CA THR A 161 -7.37 -11.22 8.64
C THR A 161 -8.68 -11.71 8.07
N PHE A 162 -9.69 -11.96 8.92
CA PHE A 162 -11.01 -12.47 8.52
C PHE A 162 -12.19 -11.58 8.94
N LYS A 163 -11.90 -10.46 9.62
CA LYS A 163 -12.92 -9.47 10.00
C LYS A 163 -12.76 -8.22 9.13
N PRO A 164 -13.87 -7.61 8.68
CA PRO A 164 -13.80 -6.38 7.91
C PRO A 164 -13.24 -5.23 8.77
N TYR A 165 -12.33 -4.43 8.20
CA TYR A 165 -11.69 -3.28 8.86
C TYR A 165 -12.69 -2.17 9.22
N ASP A 166 -13.62 -1.87 8.32
CA ASP A 166 -14.62 -0.83 8.52
C ASP A 166 -15.86 -1.04 7.64
N GLN A 167 -16.99 -0.43 8.00
CA GLN A 167 -18.15 -0.29 7.12
C GLN A 167 -18.32 1.18 6.73
N PRO A 168 -18.46 1.51 5.43
CA PRO A 168 -18.85 2.84 5.05
C PRO A 168 -20.25 3.08 5.61
N VAL A 169 -20.34 3.95 6.59
CA VAL A 169 -21.59 4.57 6.96
C VAL A 169 -21.91 5.50 5.81
N TYR A 170 -22.74 5.05 4.88
CA TYR A 170 -23.38 5.99 3.96
C TYR A 170 -24.28 6.85 4.83
N SER A 171 -23.84 8.07 5.15
CA SER A 171 -24.79 9.08 5.62
C SER A 171 -25.87 9.13 4.55
N LYS A 172 -27.12 8.88 4.95
CA LYS A 172 -28.25 9.13 4.06
C LYS A 172 -28.14 10.61 3.72
N SER A 173 -27.86 10.91 2.46
CA SER A 173 -28.01 12.27 1.93
C SER A 173 -29.39 12.75 2.32
N VAL A 174 -29.44 13.72 3.23
CA VAL A 174 -30.65 14.44 3.62
C VAL A 174 -31.04 15.37 2.48
#